data_AF-A0A963HQG9-F1
#
_entry.id   AF-A0A963HQG9-F1
#
_cell.length_a   1.000
_cell.length_b   1.000
_cell.length_c   1.000
_cell.angle_alpha   90.00
_cell.angle_beta   90.00
_cell.angle_gamma   90.00
#
_symmetry.space_group_name_H-M   'P 1'
#
loop_
_entity.id
_entity.type
_entity.pdbx_description
1 polymer ?
#
loop_
_entity_poly.entity_id
_entity_poly.type
_entity_poly.pdbx_seq_one_letter_code
_entity_poly.pdbx_strand_id
1 'polypeptide(L)'
;FFGVNASQSLTIWREKGWIYADDPRGWFQWYCRYYMGRRCSDDMRQIKRWKAIKRHAAQIRKHCLKGDLGCRRRQRQALLNWAYDSRNI
;
A
#
# COMPACT_ATOMS: atom_id res chain seq x y z
N PHE A 1 -11.44 7.82 -1.60
CA PHE A 1 -12.39 7.12 -2.49
C PHE A 1 -13.26 6.15 -1.71
N PHE A 2 -12.76 5.01 -1.23
CA PHE A 2 -13.63 4.00 -0.58
C PHE A 2 -13.99 4.31 0.88
N GLY A 3 -13.24 5.17 1.56
CA GLY A 3 -13.58 5.70 2.90
C GLY A 3 -13.50 4.68 4.04
N VAL A 4 -12.89 3.52 3.83
CA VAL A 4 -12.78 2.44 4.83
C VAL A 4 -11.37 2.37 5.40
N ASN A 5 -11.21 2.07 6.69
CA ASN A 5 -9.87 1.89 7.25
C ASN A 5 -9.27 0.54 6.79
N ALA A 6 -8.16 0.61 6.04
CA ALA A 6 -7.44 -0.56 5.53
C ALA A 6 -6.03 -0.72 6.14
N SER A 7 -5.62 0.20 7.02
CA SER A 7 -4.28 0.22 7.61
C SER A 7 -4.27 -0.39 9.00
N GLN A 8 -3.11 -0.93 9.39
CA GLN A 8 -2.82 -1.22 10.81
C GLN A 8 -2.37 0.08 11.51
N SER A 9 -2.53 0.16 12.84
CA SER A 9 -2.13 1.34 13.63
C SER A 9 -0.61 1.50 13.65
N LEU A 10 -0.12 2.75 13.72
CA LEU A 10 1.32 3.04 13.74
C LEU A 10 2.06 2.27 14.85
N THR A 11 1.42 2.05 15.99
CA THR A 11 1.94 1.23 17.10
C THR A 11 2.30 -0.18 16.63
N ILE A 12 1.37 -0.87 15.96
CA ILE A 12 1.63 -2.22 15.43
C ILE A 12 2.78 -2.20 14.42
N TRP A 13 2.88 -1.16 13.58
CA TRP A 13 3.98 -1.03 12.63
C TRP A 13 5.34 -0.85 13.32
N ARG A 14 5.39 -0.14 14.45
CA ARG A 14 6.60 0.03 15.26
C ARG A 14 6.98 -1.28 15.97
N GLU A 15 6.02 -1.94 16.61
CA GLU A 15 6.22 -3.25 17.26
C GLU A 15 6.74 -4.31 16.28
N LYS A 16 6.26 -4.29 15.03
CA LYS A 16 6.70 -5.20 13.95
C LYS A 16 8.05 -4.82 13.33
N GLY A 17 8.68 -3.71 13.75
CA GLY A 17 9.92 -3.21 13.15
C GLY A 17 9.78 -2.82 11.68
N TRP A 18 8.58 -2.41 11.24
CA TRP A 18 8.32 -2.11 9.83
C TRP A 18 8.60 -0.64 9.46
N ILE A 19 8.74 0.22 10.46
CA ILE A 19 9.07 1.65 10.29
C ILE A 19 10.59 1.80 10.13
N TYR A 20 10.99 2.58 9.14
CA TYR A 20 12.37 2.99 8.94
C TYR A 20 12.61 4.30 9.70
N ALA A 21 13.76 4.45 10.35
CA ALA A 21 14.03 5.56 11.26
C ALA A 21 13.90 6.94 10.56
N ASP A 22 14.40 7.05 9.33
CA ASP A 22 14.32 8.32 8.58
C ASP A 22 12.90 8.62 8.08
N ASP A 23 12.04 7.60 7.97
CA ASP A 23 10.66 7.70 7.47
C ASP A 23 9.65 7.24 8.54
N PRO A 24 9.49 7.99 9.65
CA PRO A 24 8.64 7.60 10.79
C PRO A 24 7.15 7.52 10.44
N ARG A 25 6.72 8.12 9.32
CA ARG A 25 5.36 8.03 8.78
C ARG A 25 5.18 6.86 7.78
N GLY A 26 6.20 6.01 7.66
CA GLY A 26 6.17 4.77 6.88
C GLY A 26 6.13 4.98 5.37
N TRP A 27 5.47 4.04 4.68
CA TRP A 27 5.47 3.93 3.22
C TRP A 27 5.16 5.23 2.48
N PHE A 28 4.16 6.01 2.93
CA PHE A 28 3.77 7.24 2.23
C PHE A 28 4.89 8.27 2.22
N GLN A 29 5.52 8.53 3.37
CA GLN A 29 6.66 9.45 3.46
C GLN A 29 7.85 8.95 2.66
N TRP A 30 8.16 7.65 2.75
CA TRP A 30 9.22 7.04 1.95
C TRP A 30 8.95 7.24 0.45
N TYR A 31 7.72 6.96 -0.01
CA TYR A 31 7.31 7.05 -1.41
C TYR A 31 7.43 8.48 -1.95
N CYS A 32 6.93 9.48 -1.22
CA CYS A 32 7.07 10.89 -1.62
C CYS A 32 8.54 11.27 -1.80
N ARG A 33 9.40 10.92 -0.84
CA ARG A 33 10.83 11.25 -0.90
C ARG A 33 11.56 10.48 -2.01
N TYR A 34 11.23 9.21 -2.20
CA TYR A 34 11.78 8.38 -3.28
C TYR A 34 11.42 8.94 -4.65
N TYR A 35 10.15 9.36 -4.82
CA TYR A 35 9.66 10.01 -6.03
C TYR A 35 10.37 11.34 -6.30
N MET A 36 10.67 12.12 -5.25
CA MET A 36 11.48 13.34 -5.33
C MET A 36 12.99 13.08 -5.50
N GLY A 37 13.42 11.83 -5.65
CA GLY A 37 14.81 11.48 -5.99
C GLY A 37 15.70 11.02 -4.83
N ARG A 38 15.22 11.01 -3.57
CA ARG A 38 15.99 10.45 -2.45
C ARG A 38 16.26 8.96 -2.69
N ARG A 39 17.48 8.52 -2.38
CA ARG A 39 17.86 7.10 -2.30
C ARG A 39 18.37 6.77 -0.90
N CYS A 40 18.04 5.58 -0.40
CA CYS A 40 18.46 5.12 0.92
C CYS A 40 18.55 3.59 0.98
N SER A 41 19.12 3.06 2.06
CA SER A 41 19.27 1.62 2.26
C SER A 41 17.92 0.87 2.37
N ASP A 42 16.83 1.57 2.67
CA ASP A 42 15.49 0.99 2.79
C ASP A 42 14.79 0.75 1.43
N ASP A 43 15.31 1.32 0.34
CA ASP A 43 14.62 1.36 -0.95
C ASP A 43 14.29 -0.04 -1.47
N MET A 44 15.26 -0.96 -1.40
CA MET A 44 15.08 -2.33 -1.87
C MET A 44 13.98 -3.07 -1.11
N ARG A 45 13.89 -2.86 0.21
CA ARG A 45 12.84 -3.45 1.04
C ARG A 45 11.48 -2.89 0.66
N GLN A 46 11.38 -1.57 0.52
CA GLN A 46 10.12 -0.89 0.20
C GLN A 46 9.61 -1.25 -1.21
N ILE A 47 10.49 -1.27 -2.21
CA ILE A 47 10.16 -1.70 -3.58
C ILE A 47 9.68 -3.16 -3.59
N LYS A 48 10.34 -4.06 -2.83
CA LYS A 48 9.91 -5.46 -2.72
C LYS A 48 8.51 -5.58 -2.11
N ARG A 49 8.20 -4.82 -1.05
CA ARG A 49 6.87 -4.79 -0.43
C ARG A 49 5.82 -4.26 -1.41
N TRP A 50 6.11 -3.18 -2.10
CA TRP A 50 5.23 -2.60 -3.11
C TRP A 50 4.89 -3.59 -4.22
N LYS A 51 5.91 -4.24 -4.82
CA LYS A 51 5.70 -5.28 -5.83
C LYS A 51 4.81 -6.42 -5.33
N ALA A 52 4.97 -6.82 -4.07
CA ALA A 52 4.14 -7.87 -3.48
C ALA A 52 2.66 -7.48 -3.38
N ILE A 53 2.34 -6.19 -3.22
CA ILE A 53 0.95 -5.71 -3.13
C ILE A 53 0.16 -5.98 -4.42
N LYS A 54 0.82 -6.10 -5.58
CA LYS A 54 0.20 -6.49 -6.86
C LYS A 54 -0.69 -7.74 -6.75
N ARG A 55 -0.37 -8.68 -5.85
CA ARG A 55 -1.20 -9.88 -5.61
C ARG A 55 -2.64 -9.55 -5.23
N HIS A 56 -2.88 -8.43 -4.54
CA HIS A 56 -4.20 -8.01 -4.14
C HIS A 56 -5.05 -7.53 -5.32
N ALA A 57 -4.42 -6.94 -6.34
CA ALA A 57 -5.11 -6.62 -7.59
C ALA A 57 -5.57 -7.90 -8.32
N ALA A 58 -4.73 -8.94 -8.34
CA ALA A 58 -5.08 -10.24 -8.93
C ALA A 58 -6.25 -10.90 -8.19
N GLN A 59 -6.27 -10.83 -6.86
CA GLN A 59 -7.37 -11.34 -6.04
C GLN A 59 -8.70 -10.62 -6.32
N ILE A 60 -8.68 -9.31 -6.55
CA ILE A 60 -9.88 -8.56 -6.95
C ILE A 60 -10.36 -9.02 -8.33
N ARG A 61 -9.48 -9.11 -9.33
CA ARG A 61 -9.86 -9.57 -10.69
C ARG A 61 -10.46 -10.98 -10.70
N LYS A 62 -9.96 -11.86 -9.82
CA LYS A 62 -10.43 -13.26 -9.73
C LYS A 62 -11.78 -13.38 -9.02
N HIS A 63 -12.07 -12.53 -8.04
CA HIS A 63 -13.18 -12.73 -7.11
C HIS A 63 -14.27 -11.65 -7.15
N CYS A 64 -14.08 -10.60 -7.94
CA CYS A 64 -15.06 -9.52 -8.11
C CYS A 64 -15.51 -9.43 -9.57
N LEU A 65 -16.76 -9.04 -9.77
CA LEU A 65 -17.26 -8.68 -11.09
C LEU A 65 -16.53 -7.42 -11.59
N LYS A 66 -16.27 -7.35 -12.90
CA LYS A 66 -15.63 -6.19 -13.53
C LYS A 66 -16.51 -4.95 -13.29
N GLY A 67 -15.91 -3.90 -12.74
CA GLY A 67 -16.62 -2.64 -12.43
C GLY A 67 -17.37 -2.63 -11.08
N ASP A 68 -17.45 -3.76 -10.37
CA ASP A 68 -18.06 -3.79 -9.03
C ASP A 68 -17.11 -3.18 -7.98
N LEU A 69 -17.34 -1.89 -7.70
CA LEU A 69 -16.61 -1.12 -6.69
C LEU A 69 -17.04 -1.45 -5.25
N GLY A 70 -18.18 -2.12 -5.07
CA GLY A 70 -18.66 -2.62 -3.78
C GLY A 70 -17.92 -3.87 -3.31
N CYS A 71 -17.46 -4.70 -4.25
CA CYS A 71 -16.68 -5.89 -3.93
C CYS A 71 -15.30 -5.55 -3.34
N ARG A 72 -14.99 -6.16 -2.19
CA ARG A 72 -13.68 -6.09 -1.50
C ARG A 72 -13.17 -4.66 -1.25
N ARG A 73 -14.04 -3.72 -0.87
CA ARG A 73 -13.71 -2.30 -0.60
C ARG A 73 -12.47 -2.07 0.26
N ARG A 74 -12.29 -2.83 1.35
CA ARG A 74 -11.11 -2.69 2.23
C ARG A 74 -9.81 -3.05 1.51
N GLN A 75 -9.83 -4.07 0.66
CA GLN A 75 -8.68 -4.48 -0.14
C GLN A 75 -8.38 -3.50 -1.28
N ARG A 76 -9.42 -2.96 -1.92
CA ARG A 76 -9.30 -1.86 -2.89
C ARG A 76 -8.69 -0.62 -2.22
N GLN A 77 -9.15 -0.25 -1.03
CA GLN A 77 -8.55 0.86 -0.27
C GLN A 77 -7.08 0.58 0.13
N ALA A 78 -6.73 -0.66 0.49
CA ALA A 78 -5.34 -1.02 0.75
C ALA A 78 -4.46 -0.80 -0.50
N LEU A 79 -4.93 -1.18 -1.69
CA LEU A 79 -4.22 -0.93 -2.95
C LEU A 79 -3.98 0.58 -3.19
N LEU A 80 -4.99 1.42 -2.97
CA LEU A 80 -4.83 2.88 -3.07
C LEU A 80 -3.76 3.42 -2.12
N ASN A 81 -3.71 2.93 -0.87
CA ASN A 81 -2.69 3.33 0.11
C ASN A 81 -1.26 2.98 -0.35
N TRP A 82 -1.12 1.99 -1.23
CA TRP A 82 0.14 1.56 -1.85
C TRP A 82 0.32 2.08 -3.28
N ALA A 83 -0.41 3.14 -3.66
CA ALA A 83 -0.35 3.79 -4.97
C ALA A 83 -0.76 2.91 -6.17
N TYR A 84 -1.54 1.85 -5.95
CA TYR A 84 -2.19 1.09 -7.02
C TYR A 84 -3.61 1.61 -7.25
N ASP A 85 -3.93 2.10 -8.45
CA ASP A 85 -5.30 2.52 -8.77
C ASP A 85 -6.23 1.32 -8.88
N SER A 86 -7.02 1.09 -7.84
CA SER A 86 -7.95 -0.02 -7.75
C SER A 86 -9.37 0.30 -8.21
N ARG A 87 -9.61 1.50 -8.76
CA ARG A 87 -10.94 1.91 -9.28
C ARG A 87 -11.23 1.27 -10.63
N ASN A 88 -10.18 0.95 -11.38
CA ASN A 88 -10.26 0.38 -12.73
C ASN A 88 -9.75 -1.07 -12.80
N ILE A 89 -9.74 -1.78 -11.66
CA ILE A 89 -9.45 -3.23 -11.57
C ILE A 89 -10.76 -3.99 -11.63
#